data_AF-A0A2N2KY52-F1
#
_entry.id   AF-A0A2N2KY52-F1
#
_cell.length_a   1.000
_cell.length_b   1.000
_cell.length_c   1.000
_cell.angle_alpha   90.00
_cell.angle_beta   90.00
_cell.angle_gamma   90.00
#
_symmetry.space_group_name_H-M   'P 1'
#
loop_
_entity.id
_entity.type
_entity.pdbx_description
1 polymer ?
#
loop_
_entity_poly.entity_id
_entity_poly.type
_entity_poly.pdbx_seq_one_letter_code
_entity_poly.pdbx_strand_id
1 'polypeptide(L)'
;MAYIILDKDYLQGEKAETIFDLCKEHVLLITWALFYELMTTAPKEREKCFKHLPDNCNILIIHNVEYLRGYELENQKACTPIHAHALKGNLKFNKGLREGTFKFTKEQINGIKLHEKQLKERTENMLDRAMQLPTIISCEEGTLTNKKIEDIKQDIATDSERVLEFYRWLIENDNTQKHIIKPEQLNSNWLEFRWVQINIIYALDLLLRYRGNIPSNSTKKFWQKIEHDLLDMEYVILGSLTGALASKEKRVREMFKLVCPNGLLIP
;
A
#
# COMPACT_ATOMS: atom_id res chain seq x y z
N MET A 1 -3.88 21.41 -8.99
CA MET A 1 -4.30 20.74 -7.75
C MET A 1 -4.27 19.24 -8.01
N ALA A 2 -3.57 18.48 -7.15
CA ALA A 2 -3.47 17.02 -7.25
C ALA A 2 -3.99 16.37 -5.95
N TYR A 3 -4.29 15.06 -6.00
CA TYR A 3 -4.57 14.26 -4.82
C TYR A 3 -3.30 13.49 -4.47
N ILE A 4 -2.83 13.54 -3.22
CA ILE A 4 -1.54 12.98 -2.82
C ILE A 4 -1.74 11.96 -1.71
N ILE A 5 -1.29 10.72 -1.93
CA ILE A 5 -1.20 9.73 -0.86
C ILE A 5 -0.08 10.13 0.08
N LEU A 6 -0.41 10.26 1.37
CA LEU A 6 0.58 10.47 2.42
C LEU A 6 1.04 9.14 2.99
N ASP A 7 2.36 8.97 3.07
CA ASP A 7 3.03 7.98 3.89
C ASP A 7 3.27 8.55 5.31
N LYS A 8 3.30 7.68 6.31
CA LYS A 8 3.61 8.02 7.70
C LYS A 8 5.00 8.60 7.82
N ASP A 9 5.97 8.06 7.10
CA ASP A 9 7.36 8.44 7.24
C ASP A 9 7.61 9.90 6.80
N TYR A 10 6.87 10.36 5.79
CA TYR A 10 6.81 11.72 5.32
C TYR A 10 6.20 12.62 6.38
N LEU A 11 5.05 12.22 6.93
CA LEU A 11 4.39 12.95 8.00
C LEU A 11 5.28 13.08 9.25
N GLN A 12 6.08 12.06 9.58
CA GLN A 12 6.99 12.07 10.72
C GLN A 12 8.27 12.88 10.48
N GLY A 13 8.78 12.84 9.24
CA GLY A 13 10.06 13.41 8.86
C GLY A 13 10.00 14.84 8.33
N GLU A 14 8.84 15.33 7.91
CA GLU A 14 8.65 16.71 7.47
C GLU A 14 8.35 17.69 8.60
N LYS A 15 8.51 18.98 8.28
CA LYS A 15 8.07 20.07 9.13
C LYS A 15 6.58 20.33 8.92
N ALA A 16 5.89 20.81 9.96
CA ALA A 16 4.47 21.15 9.89
C ALA A 16 4.18 22.19 8.79
N GLU A 17 5.09 23.14 8.58
CA GLU A 17 4.97 24.18 7.54
C GLU A 17 4.98 23.57 6.14
N THR A 18 5.84 22.57 5.88
CA THR A 18 5.88 21.86 4.60
C THR A 18 4.55 21.17 4.31
N ILE A 19 4.00 20.46 5.30
CA ILE A 19 2.69 19.78 5.17
C ILE A 19 1.58 20.80 4.96
N PHE A 20 1.64 21.95 5.65
CA PHE A 20 0.67 23.03 5.51
C PHE A 20 0.68 23.62 4.09
N ASP A 21 1.86 23.87 3.53
CA ASP A 21 1.98 24.36 2.17
C ASP A 21 1.46 23.33 1.15
N LEU A 22 1.73 22.04 1.39
CA LEU A 22 1.17 20.97 0.57
C LEU A 22 -0.37 20.94 0.62
N CYS A 23 -0.99 21.14 1.80
CA CYS A 23 -2.45 21.23 1.96
C CYS A 23 -3.08 22.42 1.21
N LYS A 24 -2.33 23.49 0.92
CA LYS A 24 -2.86 24.66 0.19
C LYS A 24 -2.98 24.39 -1.30
N GLU A 25 -2.03 23.64 -1.86
CA GLU A 25 -1.92 23.41 -3.31
C GLU A 25 -2.60 22.10 -3.76
N HIS A 26 -2.78 21.18 -2.82
CA HIS A 26 -3.22 19.81 -3.07
C HIS A 26 -4.25 19.31 -2.06
N VAL A 27 -4.89 18.19 -2.39
CA VAL A 27 -5.74 17.43 -1.47
C VAL A 27 -4.94 16.26 -0.95
N LEU A 28 -4.82 16.13 0.36
CA LEU A 28 -4.07 15.04 0.99
C LEU A 28 -5.00 13.85 1.22
N LEU A 29 -4.57 12.67 0.78
CA LEU A 29 -5.26 11.41 0.95
C LEU A 29 -4.62 10.63 2.10
N ILE A 30 -5.37 10.45 3.18
CA ILE A 30 -4.98 9.58 4.29
C ILE A 30 -5.59 8.21 4.02
N THR A 31 -4.73 7.22 3.78
CA THR A 31 -5.16 5.84 3.59
C THR A 31 -5.56 5.22 4.93
N TRP A 32 -6.29 4.12 4.87
CA TRP A 32 -6.58 3.35 6.07
C TRP A 32 -5.32 2.77 6.72
N ALA A 33 -4.31 2.41 5.91
CA ALA A 33 -2.98 2.00 6.39
C ALA A 33 -2.33 3.10 7.24
N LEU A 34 -2.25 4.34 6.73
CA LEU A 34 -1.73 5.47 7.49
C LEU A 34 -2.53 5.72 8.76
N PHE A 35 -3.85 5.70 8.65
CA PHE A 35 -4.70 5.93 9.81
C PHE A 35 -4.46 4.87 10.90
N TYR A 36 -4.39 3.59 10.52
CA TYR A 36 -4.06 2.50 11.43
C TYR A 36 -2.68 2.68 12.07
N GLU A 37 -1.65 2.95 11.27
CA GLU A 37 -0.30 3.15 11.81
C GLU A 37 -0.22 4.31 12.79
N LEU A 38 -0.92 5.42 12.51
CA LEU A 38 -0.99 6.55 13.43
C LEU A 38 -1.68 6.16 14.74
N MET A 39 -2.73 5.34 14.68
CA MET A 39 -3.45 4.89 15.88
C MET A 39 -2.65 3.90 16.73
N THR A 40 -1.79 3.09 16.13
CA THR A 40 -0.96 2.09 16.85
C THR A 40 0.41 2.62 17.28
N THR A 41 0.87 3.71 16.66
CA THR A 41 2.13 4.40 17.02
C THR A 41 2.10 4.93 18.46
N ALA A 42 3.29 5.06 19.07
CA ALA A 42 3.46 5.57 20.43
C ALA A 42 2.80 6.96 20.61
N PRO A 43 2.20 7.27 21.78
CA PRO A 43 1.41 8.48 21.97
C PRO A 43 2.12 9.79 21.58
N LYS A 44 3.39 9.96 21.93
CA LYS A 44 4.17 11.17 21.60
C LYS A 44 4.42 11.33 20.10
N GLU A 45 4.68 10.24 19.41
CA GLU A 45 4.89 10.23 17.96
C GLU A 45 3.57 10.48 17.22
N ARG A 46 2.48 9.86 17.69
CA ARG A 46 1.12 10.13 17.19
C ARG A 46 0.76 11.60 17.33
N GLU A 47 0.97 12.17 18.51
CA GLU A 47 0.75 13.60 18.78
C GLU A 47 1.50 14.47 17.78
N LYS A 48 2.80 14.19 17.57
CA LYS A 48 3.64 14.90 16.60
C LYS A 48 3.05 14.83 15.18
N CYS A 49 2.64 13.64 14.72
CA CYS A 49 2.05 13.46 13.39
C CYS A 49 0.76 14.25 13.21
N PHE A 50 -0.16 14.19 14.18
CA PHE A 50 -1.42 14.92 14.09
C PHE A 50 -1.25 16.43 14.22
N LYS A 51 -0.20 16.92 14.91
CA LYS A 51 0.14 18.35 14.93
C LYS A 51 0.56 18.88 13.56
N HIS A 52 1.17 18.05 12.71
CA HIS A 52 1.57 18.47 11.36
C HIS A 52 0.38 18.62 10.40
N LEU A 53 -0.75 17.96 10.67
CA LEU A 53 -1.96 18.11 9.87
C LEU A 53 -2.71 19.36 10.36
N PRO A 54 -2.97 20.40 9.56
CA PRO A 54 -3.72 21.59 10.01
C PRO A 54 -5.24 21.32 10.08
N ASP A 55 -5.99 22.04 10.93
CA ASP A 55 -7.45 21.84 11.09
C ASP A 55 -8.25 22.12 9.80
N ASN A 56 -7.70 22.98 8.93
CA ASN A 56 -8.29 23.38 7.65
C ASN A 56 -7.60 22.69 6.46
N CYS A 57 -6.86 21.60 6.65
CA CYS A 57 -6.29 20.86 5.53
C CYS A 57 -7.42 20.20 4.71
N ASN A 58 -7.31 20.24 3.39
CA ASN A 58 -8.15 19.45 2.50
C ASN A 58 -7.72 17.98 2.58
N ILE A 59 -8.25 17.25 3.58
CA ILE A 59 -7.95 15.84 3.80
C ILE A 59 -9.16 14.99 3.42
N LEU A 60 -8.89 13.94 2.65
CA LEU A 60 -9.84 12.86 2.43
C LEU A 60 -9.29 11.58 3.04
N ILE A 61 -10.15 10.80 3.67
CA ILE A 61 -9.79 9.46 4.15
C ILE A 61 -10.26 8.44 3.12
N ILE A 62 -9.33 7.66 2.59
CA ILE A 62 -9.59 6.61 1.61
C ILE A 62 -9.65 5.26 2.31
N HIS A 63 -10.56 4.40 1.85
CA HIS A 63 -10.65 3.02 2.32
C HIS A 63 -9.37 2.22 2.04
N ASN A 64 -9.22 1.07 2.72
CA ASN A 64 -8.11 0.16 2.47
C ASN A 64 -8.19 -0.48 1.07
N VAL A 65 -7.08 -1.06 0.64
CA VAL A 65 -6.96 -1.71 -0.68
C VAL A 65 -8.00 -2.82 -0.85
N GLU A 66 -8.27 -3.64 0.18
CA GLU A 66 -9.23 -4.76 0.08
C GLU A 66 -10.67 -4.29 -0.18
N TYR A 67 -11.09 -3.21 0.45
CA TYR A 67 -12.42 -2.64 0.25
C TYR A 67 -12.59 -2.14 -1.19
N LEU A 68 -11.58 -1.41 -1.69
CA LEU A 68 -11.62 -0.89 -3.06
C LEU A 68 -11.51 -2.02 -4.09
N ARG A 69 -10.71 -3.06 -3.80
CA ARG A 69 -10.65 -4.29 -4.59
C ARG A 69 -12.00 -5.00 -4.64
N GLY A 70 -12.66 -5.16 -3.49
CA GLY A 70 -14.00 -5.71 -3.37
C GLY A 70 -15.01 -4.93 -4.23
N TYR A 71 -14.94 -3.60 -4.20
CA TYR A 71 -15.74 -2.75 -5.09
C TYR A 71 -15.51 -3.09 -6.57
N GLU A 72 -14.26 -3.19 -7.03
CA GLU A 72 -13.95 -3.49 -8.44
C GLU A 72 -14.49 -4.87 -8.86
N LEU A 73 -14.35 -5.88 -8.00
CA LEU A 73 -14.83 -7.24 -8.25
C LEU A 73 -16.36 -7.31 -8.28
N GLU A 74 -17.03 -6.64 -7.34
CA GLU A 74 -18.50 -6.63 -7.26
C GLU A 74 -19.15 -5.84 -8.41
N ASN A 75 -18.55 -4.70 -8.78
CA ASN A 75 -19.14 -3.78 -9.75
C ASN A 75 -18.59 -3.94 -11.16
N GLN A 76 -17.58 -4.79 -11.33
CA GLN A 76 -16.87 -5.01 -12.60
C GLN A 76 -16.42 -3.68 -13.23
N LYS A 77 -15.91 -2.78 -12.39
CA LYS A 77 -15.50 -1.42 -12.78
C LYS A 77 -14.31 -0.96 -11.94
N ALA A 78 -13.33 -0.35 -12.59
CA ALA A 78 -12.19 0.28 -11.91
C ALA A 78 -12.65 1.28 -10.84
N CYS A 79 -11.96 1.31 -9.70
CA CYS A 79 -12.22 2.24 -8.61
C CYS A 79 -11.54 3.61 -8.82
N THR A 80 -10.91 3.84 -9.98
CA THR A 80 -10.37 5.15 -10.32
C THR A 80 -11.45 6.12 -10.81
N PRO A 81 -11.39 7.40 -10.38
CA PRO A 81 -10.39 7.96 -9.49
C PRO A 81 -10.67 7.61 -8.01
N ILE A 82 -9.63 7.22 -7.26
CA ILE A 82 -9.82 6.65 -5.91
C ILE A 82 -10.44 7.63 -4.90
N HIS A 83 -10.27 8.94 -5.11
CA HIS A 83 -10.85 9.96 -4.23
C HIS A 83 -12.39 9.99 -4.29
N ALA A 84 -13.01 9.45 -5.34
CA ALA A 84 -14.46 9.30 -5.42
C ALA A 84 -15.00 8.28 -4.40
N HIS A 85 -14.12 7.44 -3.86
CA HIS A 85 -14.40 6.44 -2.82
C HIS A 85 -13.99 6.91 -1.42
N ALA A 86 -13.68 8.18 -1.23
CA ALA A 86 -13.38 8.72 0.08
C ALA A 86 -14.58 8.62 1.03
N LEU A 87 -14.29 8.48 2.33
CA LEU A 87 -15.30 8.59 3.38
C LEU A 87 -16.02 9.93 3.27
N LYS A 88 -17.35 9.88 3.16
CA LYS A 88 -18.18 11.07 3.02
C LYS A 88 -18.36 11.79 4.36
N GLY A 89 -18.30 13.12 4.34
CA GLY A 89 -18.61 13.98 5.48
C GLY A 89 -17.51 14.97 5.83
N ASN A 90 -17.82 15.89 6.74
CA ASN A 90 -16.86 16.84 7.28
C ASN A 90 -16.00 16.16 8.35
N LEU A 91 -15.02 15.36 7.91
CA LEU A 91 -14.12 14.65 8.80
C LEU A 91 -13.18 15.66 9.47
N LYS A 92 -13.25 15.72 10.80
CA LYS A 92 -12.31 16.48 11.63
C LYS A 92 -11.67 15.53 12.62
N PHE A 93 -10.34 15.53 12.67
CA PHE A 93 -9.62 14.78 13.69
C PHE A 93 -9.94 15.33 15.08
N ASN A 94 -10.05 14.44 16.05
CA ASN A 94 -10.26 14.83 17.44
C ASN A 94 -9.06 15.66 17.92
N LYS A 95 -9.31 16.85 18.50
CA LYS A 95 -8.25 17.75 18.99
C LYS A 95 -7.30 17.08 19.98
N GLY A 96 -7.81 16.15 20.79
CA GLY A 96 -7.01 15.39 21.73
C GLY A 96 -5.90 14.56 21.08
N LEU A 97 -6.01 14.21 19.80
CA LEU A 97 -4.94 13.52 19.07
C LEU A 97 -3.73 14.43 18.89
N ARG A 98 -3.95 15.73 18.70
CA ARG A 98 -2.90 16.76 18.58
C ARG A 98 -2.36 17.20 19.93
N GLU A 99 -3.18 17.12 20.97
CA GLU A 99 -2.83 17.56 22.32
C GLU A 99 -2.22 16.42 23.17
N GLY A 100 -2.20 15.20 22.66
CA GLY A 100 -1.76 14.01 23.41
C GLY A 100 -2.74 13.59 24.52
N THR A 101 -3.95 14.15 24.53
CA THR A 101 -4.99 13.90 25.54
C THR A 101 -6.04 12.89 25.08
N PHE A 102 -5.97 12.42 23.82
CA PHE A 102 -6.92 11.46 23.27
C PHE A 102 -6.87 10.12 24.01
N LYS A 103 -8.04 9.67 24.47
CA LYS A 103 -8.21 8.35 25.09
C LYS A 103 -9.09 7.51 24.19
N PHE A 104 -8.58 6.35 23.78
CA PHE A 104 -9.36 5.40 23.02
C PHE A 104 -10.54 4.87 23.84
N THR A 105 -11.71 4.79 23.22
CA THR A 105 -12.85 4.05 23.77
C THR A 105 -12.59 2.55 23.67
N LYS A 106 -13.35 1.74 24.44
CA LYS A 106 -13.28 0.27 24.33
C LYS A 106 -13.57 -0.22 22.91
N GLU A 107 -14.54 0.41 22.24
CA GLU A 107 -14.89 0.11 20.85
C GLU A 107 -13.73 0.36 19.89
N GLN A 108 -13.06 1.51 20.02
CA GLN A 108 -11.89 1.84 19.19
C GLN A 108 -10.73 0.88 19.42
N ILE A 109 -10.47 0.49 20.68
CA ILE A 109 -9.45 -0.51 21.01
C ILE A 109 -9.79 -1.87 20.36
N ASN A 110 -11.05 -2.29 20.42
CA ASN A 110 -11.50 -3.52 19.80
C ASN A 110 -11.38 -3.46 18.26
N GLY A 111 -11.69 -2.31 17.67
CA GLY A 111 -11.51 -2.07 16.24
C GLY A 111 -10.04 -2.18 15.81
N ILE A 112 -9.12 -1.58 16.58
CA ILE A 112 -7.67 -1.69 16.34
C ILE A 112 -7.22 -3.15 16.40
N LYS A 113 -7.64 -3.90 17.44
CA LYS A 113 -7.28 -5.33 17.58
C LYS A 113 -7.84 -6.20 16.46
N LEU A 114 -9.05 -5.91 16.00
CA LEU A 114 -9.63 -6.61 14.86
C LEU A 114 -8.80 -6.35 13.60
N HIS A 115 -8.38 -5.09 13.40
CA HIS A 115 -7.53 -4.74 12.27
C HIS A 115 -6.13 -5.36 12.37
N GLU A 116 -5.52 -5.40 13.56
CA GLU A 116 -4.25 -6.12 13.81
C GLU A 116 -4.35 -7.59 13.38
N LYS A 117 -5.46 -8.27 13.71
CA LYS A 117 -5.69 -9.65 13.30
C LYS A 117 -5.79 -9.77 11.77
N GLN A 118 -6.57 -8.91 11.13
CA GLN A 118 -6.73 -8.91 9.67
C GLN A 118 -5.41 -8.60 8.96
N LEU A 119 -4.64 -7.64 9.46
CA LEU A 119 -3.35 -7.27 8.91
C LEU A 119 -2.36 -8.44 9.01
N LYS A 120 -2.36 -9.17 10.13
CA LYS A 120 -1.56 -10.39 10.28
C LYS A 120 -1.91 -11.44 9.23
N GLU A 121 -3.20 -11.76 9.05
CA GLU A 121 -3.65 -12.73 8.04
C GLU A 121 -3.25 -12.29 6.61
N ARG A 122 -3.36 -11.00 6.31
CA ARG A 122 -2.94 -10.43 5.01
C ARG A 122 -1.42 -10.51 4.80
N THR A 123 -0.65 -10.28 5.86
CA THR A 123 0.82 -10.37 5.85
C THR A 123 1.27 -11.79 5.59
N GLU A 124 0.65 -12.78 6.24
CA GLU A 124 0.89 -14.21 6.01
C GLU A 124 0.57 -14.59 4.56
N ASN A 125 -0.63 -14.24 4.08
CA ASN A 125 -1.04 -14.52 2.69
C ASN A 125 -0.12 -13.86 1.65
N MET A 126 0.37 -12.64 1.92
CA MET A 126 1.32 -11.97 1.04
C MET A 126 2.67 -12.71 1.00
N LEU A 127 3.17 -13.16 2.15
CA LEU A 127 4.42 -13.90 2.23
C LEU A 127 4.31 -15.25 1.52
N ASP A 128 3.19 -15.96 1.69
CA ASP A 128 2.93 -17.23 1.02
C ASP A 128 2.94 -17.07 -0.51
N ARG A 129 2.28 -16.03 -1.04
CA ARG A 129 2.34 -15.70 -2.47
C ARG A 129 3.76 -15.38 -2.92
N ALA A 130 4.52 -14.63 -2.13
CA ALA A 130 5.91 -14.30 -2.46
C ALA A 130 6.80 -15.55 -2.53
N MET A 131 6.56 -16.54 -1.66
CA MET A 131 7.27 -17.81 -1.66
C MET A 131 6.93 -18.70 -2.86
N GLN A 132 5.72 -18.59 -3.40
CA GLN A 132 5.29 -19.33 -4.60
C GLN A 132 5.80 -18.69 -5.90
N LEU A 133 6.20 -17.42 -5.88
CA LEU A 133 6.58 -16.67 -7.07
C LEU A 133 7.64 -17.36 -7.94
N PRO A 134 8.76 -17.92 -7.42
CA PRO A 134 9.79 -18.56 -8.25
C PRO A 134 9.24 -19.65 -9.18
N THR A 135 8.28 -20.45 -8.71
CA THR A 135 7.61 -21.50 -9.48
C THR A 135 6.81 -20.91 -10.64
N ILE A 136 6.19 -19.75 -10.43
CA ILE A 136 5.30 -19.10 -11.41
C ILE A 136 6.10 -18.45 -12.53
N ILE A 137 7.18 -17.76 -12.19
CA ILE A 137 8.06 -17.10 -13.18
C ILE A 137 9.00 -18.08 -13.89
N SER A 138 8.72 -19.40 -13.81
CA SER A 138 9.51 -20.48 -14.41
C SER A 138 11.00 -20.34 -14.15
N CYS A 139 11.36 -19.96 -12.92
CA CYS A 139 12.75 -19.87 -12.53
C CYS A 139 13.17 -21.19 -11.92
N GLU A 140 13.90 -21.99 -12.71
CA GLU A 140 14.55 -23.20 -12.20
C GLU A 140 15.39 -22.86 -10.96
N GLU A 141 15.20 -23.64 -9.89
CA GLU A 141 15.96 -23.51 -8.64
C GLU A 141 17.46 -23.43 -8.97
N GLY A 142 18.10 -22.29 -8.63
CA GLY A 142 19.53 -22.06 -8.86
C GLY A 142 19.90 -21.08 -9.99
N THR A 143 18.95 -20.53 -10.77
CA THR A 143 19.24 -19.58 -11.88
C THR A 143 18.80 -18.13 -11.67
N LEU A 144 18.21 -17.80 -10.52
CA LEU A 144 17.81 -16.42 -10.18
C LEU A 144 19.01 -15.58 -9.75
N THR A 145 19.74 -15.05 -10.73
CA THR A 145 20.74 -14.01 -10.47
C THR A 145 20.05 -12.69 -10.09
N ASN A 146 20.72 -11.84 -9.31
CA ASN A 146 20.19 -10.52 -8.96
C ASN A 146 19.81 -9.70 -10.20
N LYS A 147 20.61 -9.80 -11.27
CA LYS A 147 20.34 -9.13 -12.54
C LYS A 147 19.02 -9.62 -13.15
N LYS A 148 18.83 -10.94 -13.24
CA LYS A 148 17.58 -11.52 -13.78
C LYS A 148 16.36 -11.07 -12.97
N ILE A 149 16.46 -10.96 -11.65
CA ILE A 149 15.36 -10.47 -10.82
C ILE A 149 15.04 -9.00 -11.13
N GLU A 150 16.07 -8.15 -11.24
CA GLU A 150 15.86 -6.74 -11.60
C GLU A 150 15.29 -6.57 -13.02
N ASP A 151 15.73 -7.39 -13.98
CA ASP A 151 15.19 -7.43 -15.34
C ASP A 151 13.67 -7.79 -15.29
N ILE A 152 13.30 -8.82 -14.53
CA ILE A 152 11.88 -9.21 -14.36
C ILE A 152 11.08 -8.11 -13.65
N LYS A 153 11.64 -7.43 -12.64
CA LYS A 153 10.98 -6.30 -11.97
C LYS A 153 10.68 -5.18 -12.96
N GLN A 154 11.64 -4.88 -13.85
CA GLN A 154 11.49 -3.86 -14.88
C GLN A 154 10.43 -4.24 -15.91
N ASP A 155 10.40 -5.50 -16.34
CA ASP A 155 9.37 -6.03 -17.24
C ASP A 155 7.98 -5.91 -16.59
N ILE A 156 7.80 -6.38 -15.36
CA ILE A 156 6.52 -6.29 -14.63
C ILE A 156 6.06 -4.83 -14.44
N ALA A 157 7.00 -3.91 -14.28
CA ALA A 157 6.69 -2.50 -14.11
C ALA A 157 6.21 -1.81 -15.40
N THR A 158 6.67 -2.28 -16.57
CA THR A 158 6.49 -1.58 -17.85
C THR A 158 5.65 -2.33 -18.88
N ASP A 159 5.55 -3.65 -18.77
CA ASP A 159 4.79 -4.52 -19.65
C ASP A 159 3.50 -4.99 -18.96
N SER A 160 2.36 -4.51 -19.45
CA SER A 160 1.06 -4.89 -18.90
C SER A 160 0.73 -6.36 -19.14
N GLU A 161 1.19 -6.96 -20.24
CA GLU A 161 0.90 -8.37 -20.51
C GLU A 161 1.58 -9.28 -19.49
N ARG A 162 2.78 -8.93 -19.01
CA ARG A 162 3.46 -9.68 -17.94
C ARG A 162 2.67 -9.69 -16.63
N VAL A 163 2.03 -8.57 -16.29
CA VAL A 163 1.13 -8.51 -15.13
C VAL A 163 -0.10 -9.39 -15.36
N LEU A 164 -0.66 -9.36 -16.57
CA LEU A 164 -1.83 -10.17 -16.93
C LEU A 164 -1.53 -11.67 -17.01
N GLU A 165 -0.34 -12.09 -17.42
CA GLU A 165 0.13 -13.48 -17.35
C GLU A 165 0.04 -14.00 -15.91
N PHE A 166 0.56 -13.23 -14.95
CA PHE A 166 0.48 -13.59 -13.54
C PHE A 166 -0.95 -13.56 -13.01
N TYR A 167 -1.75 -12.58 -13.42
CA TYR A 167 -3.16 -12.53 -13.05
C TYR A 167 -3.93 -13.76 -13.54
N ARG A 168 -3.71 -14.20 -14.80
CA ARG A 168 -4.28 -15.43 -15.35
C ARG A 168 -3.89 -16.65 -14.51
N TRP A 169 -2.62 -16.74 -14.14
CA TRP A 169 -2.15 -17.81 -13.25
C TRP A 169 -2.85 -17.77 -11.88
N LEU A 170 -3.01 -16.59 -11.27
CA LEU A 170 -3.69 -16.45 -9.98
C LEU A 170 -5.14 -16.95 -10.03
N ILE A 171 -5.90 -16.56 -11.05
CA ILE A 171 -7.31 -16.95 -11.18
C ILE A 171 -7.48 -18.45 -11.50
N GLU A 172 -6.53 -19.07 -12.21
CA GLU A 172 -6.55 -20.51 -12.50
C GLU A 172 -6.24 -21.36 -11.27
N ASN A 173 -5.49 -20.81 -10.30
CA ASN A 173 -5.04 -21.52 -9.10
C ASN A 173 -5.83 -21.15 -7.83
N ASP A 174 -6.65 -20.09 -7.87
CA ASP A 174 -7.53 -19.66 -6.78
C ASP A 174 -9.00 -19.95 -7.08
N ASN A 175 -9.45 -21.14 -6.68
CA ASN A 175 -10.85 -21.57 -6.84
C ASN A 175 -11.83 -20.88 -5.87
N THR A 176 -11.38 -19.94 -5.04
CA THR A 176 -12.23 -19.33 -3.99
C THR A 176 -12.93 -18.05 -4.44
N GLN A 177 -12.50 -17.45 -5.55
CA GLN A 177 -13.06 -16.18 -6.04
C GLN A 177 -14.40 -16.37 -6.75
N LYS A 178 -15.46 -15.78 -6.19
CA LYS A 178 -16.81 -15.80 -6.78
C LYS A 178 -16.97 -14.84 -7.97
N HIS A 179 -16.16 -13.78 -7.99
CA HIS A 179 -16.18 -12.74 -9.02
C HIS A 179 -14.77 -12.54 -9.52
N ILE A 180 -14.58 -12.60 -10.84
CA ILE A 180 -13.30 -12.46 -11.51
C ILE A 180 -13.48 -11.39 -12.58
N ILE A 181 -12.55 -10.43 -12.64
CA ILE A 181 -12.49 -9.46 -13.73
C ILE A 181 -11.77 -10.14 -14.88
N LYS A 182 -12.28 -10.04 -16.11
CA LYS A 182 -11.62 -10.70 -17.22
C LYS A 182 -10.26 -10.03 -17.50
N PRO A 183 -9.18 -10.77 -17.78
CA PRO A 183 -7.86 -10.19 -18.04
C PRO A 183 -7.87 -9.09 -19.09
N GLU A 184 -8.71 -9.20 -20.12
CA GLU A 184 -8.83 -8.23 -21.21
C GLU A 184 -9.42 -6.88 -20.78
N GLN A 185 -10.06 -6.83 -19.60
CA GLN A 185 -10.62 -5.61 -19.02
C GLN A 185 -9.62 -4.90 -18.10
N LEU A 186 -8.65 -5.64 -17.54
CA LEU A 186 -7.68 -5.11 -16.59
C LEU A 186 -6.60 -4.30 -17.31
N ASN A 187 -6.28 -3.16 -16.70
CA ASN A 187 -5.20 -2.29 -17.12
C ASN A 187 -4.72 -1.48 -15.92
N SER A 188 -3.74 -0.60 -16.12
CA SER A 188 -3.11 0.20 -15.08
C SER A 188 -4.01 1.12 -14.25
N ASN A 189 -5.28 1.33 -14.67
CA ASN A 189 -6.27 2.11 -13.94
C ASN A 189 -7.08 1.25 -12.94
N TRP A 190 -6.93 -0.08 -12.98
CA TRP A 190 -7.57 -0.96 -12.01
C TRP A 190 -6.68 -1.16 -10.80
N LEU A 191 -7.29 -1.13 -9.62
CA LEU A 191 -6.62 -1.48 -8.38
C LEU A 191 -6.21 -2.95 -8.37
N GLU A 192 -7.01 -3.86 -8.92
CA GLU A 192 -6.64 -5.27 -9.08
C GLU A 192 -5.31 -5.41 -9.84
N PHE A 193 -5.18 -4.70 -10.97
CA PHE A 193 -3.96 -4.72 -11.77
C PHE A 193 -2.75 -4.21 -10.97
N ARG A 194 -2.90 -3.05 -10.29
CA ARG A 194 -1.80 -2.48 -9.48
C ARG A 194 -1.46 -3.35 -8.28
N TRP A 195 -2.45 -3.99 -7.67
CA TRP A 195 -2.26 -4.94 -6.59
C TRP A 195 -1.42 -6.13 -7.07
N VAL A 196 -1.76 -6.74 -8.20
CA VAL A 196 -0.97 -7.84 -8.79
C VAL A 196 0.46 -7.38 -9.09
N GLN A 197 0.58 -6.28 -9.84
CA GLN A 197 1.87 -5.72 -10.25
C GLN A 197 2.81 -5.50 -9.05
N ILE A 198 2.31 -4.86 -7.99
CA ILE A 198 3.11 -4.51 -6.82
C ILE A 198 3.39 -5.73 -5.94
N ASN A 199 2.46 -6.69 -5.82
CA ASN A 199 2.73 -7.97 -5.12
C ASN A 199 3.88 -8.72 -5.78
N ILE A 200 3.94 -8.78 -7.12
CA ILE A 200 5.03 -9.45 -7.85
C ILE A 200 6.36 -8.73 -7.61
N ILE A 201 6.41 -7.41 -7.82
CA ILE A 201 7.64 -6.61 -7.63
C ILE A 201 8.15 -6.75 -6.19
N TYR A 202 7.25 -6.71 -5.21
CA TYR A 202 7.61 -6.88 -3.81
C TYR A 202 8.15 -8.29 -3.50
N ALA A 203 7.50 -9.33 -4.02
CA ALA A 203 7.98 -10.69 -3.86
C ALA A 203 9.39 -10.89 -4.46
N LEU A 204 9.67 -10.29 -5.61
CA LEU A 204 11.00 -10.24 -6.21
C LEU A 204 12.02 -9.50 -5.30
N ASP A 205 11.62 -8.39 -4.68
CA ASP A 205 12.45 -7.66 -3.72
C ASP A 205 12.76 -8.49 -2.45
N LEU A 206 11.77 -9.25 -1.95
CA LEU A 206 11.99 -10.20 -0.86
C LEU A 206 12.99 -11.28 -1.22
N LEU A 207 12.85 -11.89 -2.41
CA LEU A 207 13.78 -12.91 -2.89
C LEU A 207 15.21 -12.36 -2.99
N LEU A 208 15.40 -11.14 -3.49
CA LEU A 208 16.70 -10.47 -3.51
C LEU A 208 17.26 -10.27 -2.11
N ARG A 209 16.45 -9.69 -1.22
CA ARG A 209 16.84 -9.33 0.15
C ARG A 209 17.26 -10.55 0.97
N TYR A 210 16.59 -11.67 0.77
CA TYR A 210 16.85 -12.92 1.48
C TYR A 210 17.62 -13.96 0.65
N ARG A 211 18.15 -13.57 -0.52
CA ARG A 211 18.94 -14.44 -1.42
C ARG A 211 18.23 -15.77 -1.73
N GLY A 212 16.93 -15.70 -2.01
CA GLY A 212 16.06 -16.86 -2.25
C GLY A 212 15.64 -17.63 -1.00
N ASN A 213 16.21 -17.35 0.18
CA ASN A 213 15.95 -18.10 1.41
C ASN A 213 15.10 -17.28 2.39
N ILE A 214 13.81 -17.16 2.10
CA ILE A 214 12.85 -16.52 3.02
C ILE A 214 12.76 -17.39 4.30
N PRO A 215 12.99 -16.83 5.51
CA PRO A 215 13.00 -17.60 6.75
C PRO A 215 11.66 -18.30 7.04
N SER A 216 11.71 -19.62 7.25
CA SER A 216 10.54 -20.42 7.67
C SER A 216 10.25 -20.31 9.18
N ASN A 217 11.28 -20.19 10.02
CA ASN A 217 11.16 -19.95 11.47
C ASN A 217 11.39 -18.48 11.81
N SER A 218 10.36 -17.68 11.56
CA SER A 218 10.47 -16.23 11.58
C SER A 218 10.36 -15.61 12.98
N THR A 219 11.30 -14.71 13.30
CA THR A 219 11.28 -13.95 14.56
C THR A 219 10.18 -12.89 14.56
N LYS A 220 9.80 -12.39 15.75
CA LYS A 220 8.88 -11.24 15.86
C LYS A 220 9.33 -10.03 15.03
N LYS A 221 10.64 -9.76 15.00
CA LYS A 221 11.22 -8.66 14.22
C LYS A 221 11.07 -8.86 12.72
N PHE A 222 11.16 -10.11 12.25
CA PHE A 222 10.90 -10.43 10.84
C PHE A 222 9.45 -10.10 10.49
N TRP A 223 8.48 -10.61 11.26
CA TRP A 223 7.07 -10.37 11.01
C TRP A 223 6.70 -8.89 11.05
N GLN A 224 7.24 -8.14 12.01
CA GLN A 224 7.08 -6.68 12.05
C GLN A 224 7.58 -6.01 10.78
N LYS A 225 8.70 -6.49 10.21
CA LYS A 225 9.21 -5.96 8.94
C LYS A 225 8.30 -6.29 7.76
N ILE A 226 7.81 -7.53 7.66
CA ILE A 226 6.89 -7.93 6.57
C ILE A 226 5.55 -7.19 6.69
N GLU A 227 5.07 -6.93 7.91
CA GLU A 227 3.88 -6.12 8.16
C GLU A 227 4.06 -4.68 7.67
N HIS A 228 5.18 -4.02 8.02
CA HIS A 228 5.47 -2.67 7.51
C HIS A 228 5.58 -2.68 5.98
N ASP A 229 6.25 -3.67 5.41
CA ASP A 229 6.38 -3.81 3.96
C ASP A 229 5.01 -3.96 3.25
N LEU A 230 4.03 -4.64 3.87
CA LEU A 230 2.66 -4.72 3.33
C LEU A 230 1.98 -3.34 3.32
N LEU A 231 2.15 -2.55 4.38
CA LEU A 231 1.59 -1.19 4.47
C LEU A 231 2.24 -0.27 3.42
N ASP A 232 3.56 -0.38 3.24
CA ASP A 232 4.32 0.30 2.20
C ASP A 232 3.78 -0.01 0.79
N MET A 233 3.48 -1.29 0.52
CA MET A 233 2.85 -1.68 -0.74
C MET A 233 1.49 -1.03 -0.94
N GLU A 234 0.67 -0.89 0.11
CA GLU A 234 -0.61 -0.20 0.00
C GLU A 234 -0.45 1.28 -0.40
N TYR A 235 0.57 1.97 0.15
CA TYR A 235 0.90 3.33 -0.27
C TYR A 235 1.29 3.39 -1.74
N VAL A 236 2.12 2.46 -2.22
CA VAL A 236 2.53 2.42 -3.63
C VAL A 236 1.34 2.10 -4.54
N ILE A 237 0.46 1.16 -4.16
CA ILE A 237 -0.74 0.81 -4.94
C ILE A 237 -1.62 2.04 -5.10
N LEU A 238 -2.03 2.65 -3.99
CA LEU A 238 -2.94 3.80 -4.01
C LEU A 238 -2.27 5.03 -4.61
N GLY A 239 -0.97 5.23 -4.36
CA GLY A 239 -0.18 6.31 -4.94
C GLY A 239 -0.11 6.19 -6.45
N SER A 240 0.12 4.99 -6.98
CA SER A 240 0.19 4.73 -8.43
C SER A 240 -1.14 4.95 -9.15
N LEU A 241 -2.27 4.65 -8.50
CA LEU A 241 -3.62 4.91 -9.02
C LEU A 241 -3.99 6.40 -8.98
N THR A 242 -3.48 7.12 -7.99
CA THR A 242 -3.69 8.57 -7.87
C THR A 242 -2.72 9.37 -8.75
N GLY A 243 -1.59 8.75 -9.11
CA GLY A 243 -0.48 9.40 -9.80
C GLY A 243 0.38 10.30 -8.90
N ALA A 244 0.21 10.24 -7.56
CA ALA A 244 1.03 11.02 -6.64
C ALA A 244 1.22 10.38 -5.26
N LEU A 245 2.42 10.49 -4.71
CA LEU A 245 2.83 9.93 -3.42
C LEU A 245 3.83 10.86 -2.70
N ALA A 246 3.65 11.04 -1.40
CA ALA A 246 4.60 11.70 -0.52
C ALA A 246 5.16 10.69 0.49
N SER A 247 6.46 10.41 0.40
CA SER A 247 7.17 9.40 1.21
C SER A 247 8.64 9.79 1.31
N LYS A 248 9.28 9.59 2.46
CA LYS A 248 10.75 9.74 2.60
C LYS A 248 11.47 8.41 2.37
N GLU A 249 10.75 7.30 2.37
CA GLU A 249 11.31 5.97 2.40
C GLU A 249 11.82 5.69 1.00
N LYS A 250 13.14 5.49 0.92
CA LYS A 250 13.83 5.30 -0.36
C LYS A 250 13.19 4.17 -1.17
N ARG A 251 12.88 3.05 -0.53
CA ARG A 251 12.30 1.86 -1.19
C ARG A 251 10.89 2.12 -1.73
N VAL A 252 10.02 2.74 -0.92
CA VAL A 252 8.66 3.13 -1.34
C VAL A 252 8.72 4.07 -2.55
N ARG A 253 9.61 5.07 -2.50
CA ARG A 253 9.84 6.01 -3.61
C ARG A 253 10.35 5.34 -4.89
N GLU A 254 11.34 4.46 -4.76
CA GLU A 254 11.89 3.70 -5.89
C GLU A 254 10.82 2.81 -6.53
N MET A 255 10.04 2.10 -5.72
CA MET A 255 8.95 1.25 -6.21
C MET A 255 7.83 2.07 -6.87
N PHE A 256 7.45 3.20 -6.29
CA PHE A 256 6.47 4.11 -6.90
C PHE A 256 6.94 4.63 -8.26
N LYS A 257 8.19 5.07 -8.36
CA LYS A 257 8.75 5.55 -9.63
C LYS A 257 8.94 4.45 -10.66
N LEU A 258 9.15 3.21 -10.21
CA LEU A 258 9.21 2.05 -11.10
C LEU A 258 7.85 1.82 -11.79
N VAL A 259 6.73 1.82 -11.04
CA VAL A 259 5.39 1.54 -11.61
C VAL A 259 4.63 2.78 -12.11
N CYS A 260 5.07 3.97 -11.71
CA CYS A 260 4.45 5.26 -12.03
C CYS A 260 5.55 6.31 -12.34
N PRO A 261 6.31 6.17 -13.44
CA PRO A 261 7.48 7.00 -13.72
C PRO A 261 7.14 8.50 -13.81
N ASN A 262 6.00 8.80 -14.43
CA ASN A 262 5.47 10.16 -14.60
C ASN A 262 4.68 10.67 -13.38
N GLY A 263 4.54 9.85 -12.33
CA GLY A 263 3.82 10.22 -11.11
C GLY A 263 4.53 11.31 -10.32
N LEU A 264 3.76 12.16 -9.64
CA LEU A 264 4.28 13.19 -8.74
C LEU A 264 4.81 12.52 -7.46
N LEU A 265 6.11 12.63 -7.21
CA LEU A 265 6.73 12.13 -5.99
C LEU A 265 7.23 13.29 -5.15
N ILE A 266 6.83 13.33 -3.88
CA ILE A 266 7.27 14.33 -2.92
C ILE A 266 8.19 13.63 -1.91
N PRO A 267 9.51 13.89 -1.98
CA PRO A 267 10.52 13.15 -1.24
C PRO A 267 10.80 13.66 0.17
#